data_AF-A0A9D3YMG8-F1
#
_entry.id   AF-A0A9D3YMG8-F1
#
_cell.length_a   1.000
_cell.length_b   1.000
_cell.length_c   1.000
_cell.angle_alpha   90.00
_cell.angle_beta   90.00
_cell.angle_gamma   90.00
#
_symmetry.space_group_name_H-M   'P 1'
#
loop_
_entity.id
_entity.type
_entity.pdbx_description
1 polymer ?
#
loop_
_entity_poly.entity_id
_entity_poly.type
_entity_poly.pdbx_seq_one_letter_code
_entity_poly.pdbx_strand_id
1 'polypeptide(L)'
;MLKSKFCKTFEDYAKNVFLPYIDNQLKTCSRVDVVWDEYRADSLKASTRGKRGKGIRRRVQADSAILGNWESFLRIDDNKTELFTYLAEQLSTY
;
A
#
# COMPACT_ATOMS: atom_id res chain seq x y z
N MET A 1 -7.24 3.42 0.21
CA MET A 1 -5.87 3.47 0.75
C MET A 1 -5.55 4.89 1.19
N LEU A 2 -4.83 5.07 2.30
CA LEU A 2 -4.40 6.40 2.76
C LEU A 2 -3.64 7.09 1.64
N LYS A 3 -3.85 8.40 1.48
CA LYS A 3 -3.23 9.16 0.40
C LYS A 3 -1.77 9.44 0.77
N SER A 4 -0.84 9.16 -0.15
CA SER A 4 0.58 9.47 0.01
C SER A 4 0.93 10.94 -0.23
N LYS A 5 -0.03 11.87 -0.07
CA LYS A 5 0.18 13.28 -0.42
C LYS A 5 1.39 13.81 0.37
N PHE A 6 2.35 14.37 -0.35
CA PHE A 6 3.58 14.98 0.16
C PHE A 6 4.69 14.02 0.65
N CYS A 7 4.52 12.69 0.55
CA CYS A 7 5.61 11.74 0.81
C CYS A 7 6.56 11.69 -0.39
N LYS A 8 7.88 11.69 -0.15
CA LYS A 8 8.86 11.57 -1.22
C LYS A 8 9.21 10.11 -1.48
N THR A 9 9.27 9.29 -0.43
CA THR A 9 9.63 7.87 -0.51
C THR A 9 8.59 6.95 0.15
N PHE A 10 8.70 5.63 -0.05
CA PHE A 10 7.85 4.67 0.65
C PHE A 10 8.13 4.61 2.14
N GLU A 11 9.36 4.86 2.56
CA GLU A 11 9.71 5.05 3.96
C GLU A 11 9.02 6.27 4.57
N ASP A 12 9.03 7.42 3.86
CA ASP A 12 8.31 8.61 4.32
C ASP A 12 6.82 8.32 4.50
N TYR A 13 6.23 7.57 3.57
CA TYR A 13 4.83 7.19 3.65
C TYR A 13 4.54 6.26 4.84
N ALA A 14 5.39 5.26 5.07
CA ALA A 14 5.25 4.36 6.21
C ALA A 14 5.32 5.14 7.53
N LYS A 15 6.37 5.95 7.71
CA LYS A 15 6.65 6.67 8.97
C LYS A 15 5.71 7.83 9.25
N ASN A 16 5.31 8.59 8.22
CA ASN A 16 4.57 9.84 8.43
C ASN A 16 3.06 9.73 8.16
N VAL A 17 2.60 8.65 7.53
CA VAL A 17 1.18 8.49 7.17
C VAL A 17 0.61 7.19 7.71
N PHE A 18 1.20 6.06 7.35
CA PHE A 18 0.60 4.76 7.63
C PHE A 18 0.72 4.36 9.10
N LEU A 19 1.92 4.33 9.68
CA LEU A 19 2.13 3.95 11.08
C LEU A 19 1.40 4.89 12.06
N PRO A 20 1.48 6.24 11.92
CA PRO A 20 0.75 7.13 12.81
C PRO A 20 -0.77 6.97 12.72
N TYR A 21 -1.29 6.57 11.56
CA TYR A 21 -2.71 6.26 11.42
C TYR A 21 -3.10 5.03 12.23
N ILE A 22 -2.30 3.96 12.18
CA ILE A 22 -2.55 2.72 12.95
C ILE A 22 -2.46 3.00 14.46
N ASP A 23 -1.43 3.73 14.92
CA ASP A 23 -1.31 4.15 16.32
C ASP A 23 -2.53 4.94 16.79
N ASN A 24 -3.05 5.81 15.93
CA ASN A 24 -4.23 6.58 16.26
C ASN A 24 -5.50 5.72 16.33
N GLN A 25 -5.62 4.66 15.54
CA GLN A 25 -6.72 3.69 15.69
C GLN A 25 -6.59 2.90 17.01
N LEU A 26 -5.37 2.55 17.43
CA LEU A 26 -5.12 1.86 18.70
C LEU A 26 -5.48 2.70 19.94
N LYS A 27 -5.63 4.02 19.82
CA LYS A 27 -6.10 4.85 20.96
C LYS A 27 -7.56 4.58 21.35
N THR A 28 -8.36 4.02 20.44
CA THR A 28 -9.80 3.80 20.66
C THR A 28 -10.18 2.33 20.80
N CYS A 29 -9.22 1.41 20.68
CA CYS A 29 -9.46 -0.03 20.74
C CYS A 29 -8.27 -0.77 21.36
N SER A 30 -8.49 -1.98 21.85
CA SER A 30 -7.43 -2.81 22.43
C SER A 30 -6.57 -3.54 21.39
N ARG A 31 -7.03 -3.61 20.13
CA ARG A 31 -6.39 -4.34 19.04
C ARG A 31 -6.84 -3.79 17.69
N VAL A 32 -5.89 -3.66 16.76
CA VAL A 32 -6.15 -3.36 15.35
C VAL A 32 -5.65 -4.53 14.52
N ASP A 33 -6.53 -5.11 13.70
CA ASP A 33 -6.17 -6.11 12.68
C ASP A 33 -6.07 -5.44 11.31
N VAL A 34 -4.91 -5.55 10.67
CA VAL A 34 -4.66 -4.99 9.33
C VAL A 34 -4.78 -6.10 8.29
N VAL A 35 -5.74 -5.97 7.38
CA VAL A 35 -6.00 -6.94 6.32
C VAL A 35 -5.74 -6.32 4.96
N TRP A 36 -4.97 -7.00 4.12
CA TRP A 36 -4.63 -6.59 2.77
C TRP A 36 -5.50 -7.34 1.75
N ASP A 37 -6.02 -6.65 0.74
CA ASP A 37 -6.77 -7.28 -0.36
C ASP A 37 -5.77 -7.92 -1.33
N GLU A 38 -5.72 -9.26 -1.33
CA GLU A 38 -4.92 -10.05 -2.26
C GLU A 38 -5.72 -10.37 -3.53
N TYR A 39 -5.13 -10.09 -4.69
CA TYR A 39 -5.73 -10.44 -5.99
C TYR A 39 -5.16 -11.77 -6.46
N ARG A 40 -5.89 -12.86 -6.21
CA ARG A 40 -5.53 -14.17 -6.76
C ARG A 40 -5.86 -14.23 -8.25
N ALA A 41 -4.94 -14.79 -9.04
CA ALA A 41 -5.00 -14.80 -10.50
C ALA A 41 -6.26 -15.51 -11.05
N ASP A 42 -6.76 -16.50 -10.32
CA ASP A 42 -7.96 -17.30 -10.60
C ASP A 42 -9.26 -16.64 -10.10
N SER A 43 -9.20 -15.44 -9.52
CA SER A 43 -10.39 -14.77 -9.00
C SER A 43 -11.18 -14.02 -10.09
N LEU A 44 -12.51 -13.98 -9.92
CA LEU A 44 -13.41 -13.13 -10.72
C LEU A 44 -13.01 -11.64 -10.68
N LYS A 45 -12.42 -11.20 -9.56
CA LYS A 45 -11.86 -9.84 -9.40
C LYS A 45 -10.69 -9.59 -10.35
N ALA A 46 -9.77 -10.55 -10.53
CA ALA A 46 -8.62 -10.40 -11.41
C ALA A 46 -9.04 -10.22 -12.87
N SER A 47 -9.97 -11.05 -13.37
CA SER A 47 -10.48 -10.96 -14.75
C SER A 47 -11.12 -9.59 -15.07
N THR A 48 -11.87 -9.03 -14.12
CA THR A 48 -12.53 -7.73 -14.26
C THR A 48 -11.53 -6.57 -14.20
N ARG A 49 -10.45 -6.73 -13.43
CA ARG A 49 -9.40 -5.71 -13.24
C ARG A 49 -8.42 -5.61 -14.40
N GLY A 50 -8.12 -6.70 -15.10
CA GLY A 50 -7.30 -6.68 -16.33
C GLY A 50 -7.81 -5.69 -17.39
N LYS A 51 -9.11 -5.34 -17.34
CA LYS A 51 -9.75 -4.36 -18.23
C LYS A 51 -9.50 -2.88 -17.85
N ARG A 52 -8.95 -2.57 -16.66
CA ARG A 52 -8.79 -1.19 -16.14
C ARG A 52 -7.53 -0.45 -16.62
N GLY A 53 -6.73 -1.05 -17.49
CA GLY A 53 -5.62 -0.41 -18.20
C GLY A 53 -4.23 -0.61 -17.58
N LYS A 54 -3.21 -0.12 -18.30
CA LYS A 54 -1.78 -0.27 -17.97
C LYS A 54 -1.32 0.91 -17.10
N GLY A 55 -1.07 0.67 -15.81
CA GLY A 55 -0.32 1.62 -14.97
C GLY A 55 1.19 1.55 -15.26
N ILE A 56 2.00 2.23 -14.45
CA ILE A 56 3.47 2.07 -14.47
C ILE A 56 3.90 1.17 -13.31
N ARG A 57 4.60 0.07 -13.63
CA ARG A 57 5.21 -0.81 -12.64
C ARG A 57 6.33 -0.06 -11.91
N ARG A 58 6.29 -0.07 -10.58
CA ARG A 58 7.27 0.60 -9.71
C ARG A 58 7.62 -0.32 -8.57
N ARG A 59 8.91 -0.62 -8.44
CA ARG A 59 9.41 -1.41 -7.32
C ARG A 59 9.22 -0.64 -6.03
N VAL A 60 8.70 -1.29 -5.00
CA VAL A 60 8.58 -0.70 -3.66
C VAL A 60 9.85 -1.02 -2.88
N GLN A 61 10.62 0.02 -2.55
CA GLN A 61 11.75 -0.02 -1.63
C GLN A 61 11.70 1.24 -0.76
N ALA A 62 12.32 1.20 0.42
CA ALA A 62 12.28 2.30 1.39
C ALA A 62 12.62 3.67 0.77
N ASP A 63 13.69 3.72 -0.03
CA ASP A 63 14.24 4.92 -0.69
C ASP A 63 13.59 5.24 -2.05
N SER A 64 12.79 4.33 -2.59
CA SER A 64 12.16 4.50 -3.89
C SER A 64 11.14 5.64 -3.85
N ALA A 65 11.20 6.52 -4.85
CA ALA A 65 10.33 7.68 -4.93
C ALA A 65 8.86 7.29 -5.13
N ILE A 66 7.97 7.84 -4.29
CA ILE A 66 6.53 7.77 -4.52
C ILE A 66 6.18 8.78 -5.61
N LEU A 67 5.73 8.29 -6.76
CA LEU A 67 5.22 9.16 -7.81
C LEU A 67 3.83 9.69 -7.47
N GLY A 68 3.60 10.97 -7.80
CA GLY A 68 2.39 11.70 -7.42
C GLY A 68 1.06 11.13 -7.90
N ASN A 69 1.04 10.21 -8.87
CA ASN A 69 -0.19 9.52 -9.29
C ASN A 69 -0.40 8.21 -8.51
N TRP A 70 -0.69 8.36 -7.21
CA TRP A 70 -0.97 7.25 -6.28
C TRP A 70 -2.09 6.32 -6.78
N GLU A 71 -3.12 6.88 -7.39
CA GLU A 71 -4.24 6.09 -7.93
C GLU A 71 -3.82 5.20 -9.09
N SER A 72 -2.97 5.69 -10.00
CA SER A 72 -2.40 4.89 -11.09
C SER A 72 -1.45 3.81 -10.57
N PHE A 73 -0.62 4.14 -9.57
CA PHE A 73 0.26 3.18 -8.92
C PHE A 73 -0.52 2.00 -8.31
N LEU A 74 -1.61 2.29 -7.60
CA LEU A 74 -2.51 1.29 -7.00
C LEU A 74 -3.37 0.52 -8.02
N ARG A 75 -3.32 0.82 -9.31
CA ARG A 75 -4.00 0.01 -10.34
C ARG A 75 -3.23 -1.24 -10.72
N ILE A 76 -1.93 -1.31 -10.42
CA ILE A 76 -1.11 -2.50 -10.68
C ILE A 76 -1.09 -3.40 -9.45
N ASP A 77 -1.38 -4.68 -9.67
CA ASP A 77 -1.45 -5.67 -8.59
C ASP A 77 -0.07 -5.93 -7.99
N ASP A 78 0.98 -6.10 -8.80
CA ASP A 78 2.35 -6.23 -8.29
C ASP A 78 2.77 -5.06 -7.39
N ASN A 79 2.41 -3.83 -7.77
CA ASN A 79 2.71 -2.63 -6.95
C ASN A 79 2.00 -2.70 -5.60
N LYS A 80 0.75 -3.15 -5.57
CA LYS A 80 -0.01 -3.34 -4.33
C LYS A 80 0.59 -4.47 -3.49
N THR A 81 0.88 -5.60 -4.10
CA THR A 81 1.46 -6.76 -3.40
C THR A 81 2.77 -6.36 -2.74
N GLU A 82 3.67 -5.70 -3.46
CA GLU A 82 4.93 -5.21 -2.88
C GLU A 82 4.70 -4.14 -1.80
N LEU A 83 3.78 -3.20 -2.03
CA LEU A 83 3.45 -2.18 -1.04
C LEU A 83 2.90 -2.78 0.27
N PHE A 84 1.97 -3.72 0.17
CA PHE A 84 1.37 -4.37 1.33
C PHE A 84 2.38 -5.23 2.08
N THR A 85 3.24 -5.94 1.35
CA THR A 85 4.36 -6.69 1.93
C THR A 85 5.28 -5.75 2.72
N TYR A 86 5.72 -4.66 2.08
CA TYR A 86 6.57 -3.66 2.72
C TYR A 86 5.91 -3.06 3.99
N LEU A 87 4.64 -2.67 3.93
CA LEU A 87 3.93 -2.12 5.09
C LEU A 87 3.75 -3.14 6.22
N ALA A 88 3.53 -4.42 5.90
CA ALA A 88 3.46 -5.48 6.90
C ALA A 88 4.80 -5.71 7.60
N GLU A 89 5.91 -5.65 6.87
CA GLU A 89 7.27 -5.69 7.43
C GLU A 89 7.52 -4.50 8.37
N GLN A 90 7.10 -3.29 7.97
CA GLN A 90 7.20 -2.11 8.83
C GLN A 90 6.39 -2.27 10.12
N LEU A 91 5.18 -2.82 10.06
CA LEU A 91 4.37 -3.10 11.27
C LEU A 91 4.99 -4.17 12.18
N SER A 92 5.72 -5.13 11.61
CA SER A 92 6.34 -6.21 12.38
C SER A 92 7.64 -5.78 13.07
N THR A 93 8.22 -4.67 12.61
CA THR A 93 9.44 -4.08 13.17
C THR A 93 9.12 -2.96 14.18
N TYR A 94 7.85 -2.58 14.27
CA TYR A 94 7.34 -1.49 15.11
C TYR A 94 7.05 -1.94 16.54
#